data_AF-A0A150P384-F1
#
_entry.id   AF-A0A150P384-F1
#
_cell.length_a   1.000
_cell.length_b   1.000
_cell.length_c   1.000
_cell.angle_alpha   90.00
_cell.angle_beta   90.00
_cell.angle_gamma   90.00
#
_symmetry.space_group_name_H-M   'P 1'
#
loop_
_entity.id
_entity.type
_entity.pdbx_description
1 polymer ?
#
loop_
_entity_poly.entity_id
_entity_poly.type
_entity_poly.pdbx_seq_one_letter_code
_entity_poly.pdbx_strand_id
1 'polypeptide(L)'
;MPIVHHAVRLSSPKRFGHRVPPAPLGVALQQVDVAVRRSVLMAFEGRSVAAGRPRAWFNAACDIRLVDVEGNDDTTLHFEAPELGEAAEELYLQAEIWPSRPPPGWTGFDVLAGVLQDVGAGNPDSERFDRPLLQRVAHFGRLLEAGFDALRVEEHRTGAPGEAVLDRATVETARKLSASTPRAQAVRIAGLLDMVRMSTQSFAIKLDSGEEIRGVLAGGSVEDARELLSRRVLVHGRAVYRPSGRILRLDAERIEDGEGISGFWSKVPKPIFGRRREPRALYRQQTATTGVNAIFGKWPGDETDEEFDQAIKELS
;
A
#
# COMPACT_ATOMS: atom_id res chain seq x y z
N MET A 1 10.31 5.72 -28.76
CA MET A 1 10.11 5.13 -27.43
C MET A 1 11.03 3.91 -27.32
N PRO A 2 12.09 3.97 -26.50
CA PRO A 2 12.92 2.80 -26.22
C PRO A 2 12.04 1.70 -25.62
N ILE A 3 12.16 0.51 -26.20
CA ILE A 3 11.45 -0.69 -25.79
C ILE A 3 12.48 -1.62 -25.17
N VAL A 4 12.12 -2.19 -24.03
CA VAL A 4 12.97 -3.11 -23.28
C VAL A 4 12.33 -4.50 -23.29
N HIS A 5 13.14 -5.51 -23.59
CA HIS A 5 12.71 -6.90 -23.56
C HIS A 5 12.85 -7.49 -22.16
N HIS A 6 11.80 -8.16 -21.70
CA HIS A 6 11.75 -8.87 -20.42
C HIS A 6 11.39 -10.33 -20.64
N ALA A 7 12.04 -11.21 -19.89
CA ALA A 7 11.69 -12.62 -19.81
C ALA A 7 10.97 -12.89 -18.48
N VAL A 8 9.81 -13.53 -18.58
CA VAL A 8 9.05 -14.03 -17.42
C VAL A 8 8.97 -15.54 -17.52
N ARG A 9 9.66 -16.23 -16.62
CA ARG A 9 9.71 -17.70 -16.60
C ARG A 9 8.61 -18.27 -15.72
N LEU A 10 7.83 -19.19 -16.28
CA LEU A 10 6.80 -19.95 -15.58
C LEU A 10 7.28 -21.37 -15.40
N SER A 11 7.54 -21.77 -14.15
CA SER A 11 7.89 -23.15 -13.82
C SER A 11 6.64 -23.96 -13.54
N SER A 12 6.58 -25.20 -14.06
CA SER A 12 5.44 -26.10 -13.89
C SER A 12 5.92 -27.54 -13.70
N PRO A 13 5.29 -28.32 -12.79
CA PRO A 13 5.59 -29.73 -12.65
C PRO A 13 5.14 -30.53 -13.89
N LYS A 14 4.23 -29.97 -14.68
CA LYS A 14 3.75 -30.55 -15.95
C LYS A 14 4.69 -30.29 -17.12
N ARG A 15 5.76 -29.51 -16.93
CA ARG A 15 6.80 -29.22 -17.94
C ARG A 15 6.22 -28.80 -19.29
N PHE A 16 5.45 -27.72 -19.26
CA PHE A 16 4.70 -27.28 -20.44
C PHE A 16 5.60 -26.79 -21.59
N GLY A 17 6.77 -26.22 -21.30
CA GLY A 17 7.64 -25.61 -22.31
C GLY A 17 6.90 -24.60 -23.20
N HIS A 18 7.23 -24.61 -24.49
CA HIS A 18 6.55 -23.82 -25.52
C HIS A 18 5.14 -24.30 -25.87
N ARG A 19 4.70 -25.46 -25.36
CA ARG A 19 3.37 -26.06 -25.64
C ARG A 19 2.39 -25.86 -24.48
N VAL A 20 2.48 -24.72 -23.81
CA VAL A 20 1.60 -24.37 -22.70
C VAL A 20 0.13 -24.31 -23.16
N PRO A 21 -0.82 -24.96 -22.44
CA PRO A 21 -2.21 -24.90 -22.82
C PRO A 21 -2.77 -23.48 -22.70
N PRO A 22 -3.73 -23.07 -23.57
CA PRO A 22 -4.23 -21.70 -23.60
C PRO A 22 -4.84 -21.21 -22.28
N ALA A 23 -5.53 -22.08 -21.53
CA ALA A 23 -6.21 -21.68 -20.30
C ALA A 23 -5.23 -21.29 -19.16
N PRO A 24 -4.25 -22.14 -18.77
CA PRO A 24 -3.19 -21.73 -17.84
C PRO A 24 -2.40 -20.52 -18.30
N LEU A 25 -2.03 -20.44 -19.59
CA LEU A 25 -1.32 -19.30 -20.13
C LEU A 25 -2.15 -18.01 -19.99
N GLY A 26 -3.44 -18.04 -20.32
CA GLY A 26 -4.33 -16.90 -20.17
C GLY A 26 -4.43 -16.39 -18.73
N VAL A 27 -4.43 -17.30 -17.75
CA VAL A 27 -4.34 -16.92 -16.32
C VAL A 27 -3.03 -16.20 -16.05
N ALA A 28 -1.89 -16.73 -16.50
CA ALA A 28 -0.57 -16.10 -16.31
C ALA A 28 -0.53 -14.68 -16.87
N LEU A 29 -0.95 -14.50 -18.13
CA LEU A 29 -0.96 -13.21 -18.80
C LEU A 29 -1.82 -12.18 -18.06
N GLN A 30 -3.01 -12.59 -17.61
CA GLN A 30 -3.89 -11.72 -16.83
C GLN A 30 -3.27 -11.34 -15.46
N GLN A 31 -2.59 -12.28 -14.80
CA GLN A 31 -1.93 -11.98 -13.52
C GLN A 31 -0.79 -10.96 -13.71
N VAL A 32 0.02 -11.14 -14.75
CA VAL A 32 1.16 -10.26 -15.06
C VAL A 32 0.70 -8.84 -15.37
N ASP A 33 -0.24 -8.65 -16.30
CA ASP A 33 -0.76 -7.32 -16.66
C ASP A 33 -1.32 -6.58 -15.44
N VAL A 34 -2.17 -7.25 -14.65
CA VAL A 34 -2.77 -6.63 -13.46
C VAL A 34 -1.71 -6.32 -12.39
N ALA A 35 -0.71 -7.18 -12.21
CA ALA A 35 0.35 -6.97 -11.24
C ALA A 35 1.25 -5.79 -11.62
N VAL A 36 1.68 -5.71 -12.88
CA VAL A 36 2.47 -4.60 -13.41
C VAL A 36 1.71 -3.28 -13.23
N ARG A 37 0.46 -3.20 -13.69
CA ARG A 37 -0.37 -2.00 -13.58
C ARG A 37 -0.49 -1.50 -12.14
N ARG A 38 -0.75 -2.40 -11.19
CA ARG A 38 -0.89 -2.01 -9.78
C ARG A 38 0.43 -1.59 -9.15
N SER A 39 1.54 -2.23 -9.51
CA SER A 39 2.88 -1.87 -9.03
C SER A 39 3.29 -0.50 -9.56
N VAL A 40 3.07 -0.22 -10.85
CA VAL A 40 3.32 1.10 -11.44
C VAL A 40 2.48 2.18 -10.74
N LEU A 41 1.18 1.94 -10.56
CA LEU A 41 0.32 2.92 -9.87
C LEU A 41 0.79 3.18 -8.44
N MET A 42 1.19 2.12 -7.72
CA MET A 42 1.72 2.23 -6.37
C MET A 42 3.00 3.06 -6.33
N ALA A 43 3.90 2.89 -7.30
CA ALA A 43 5.16 3.61 -7.35
C ALA A 43 5.01 5.10 -7.68
N PHE A 44 4.04 5.48 -8.52
CA PHE A 44 3.86 6.88 -8.95
C PHE A 44 2.83 7.65 -8.12
N GLU A 45 1.72 7.01 -7.75
CA GLU A 45 0.64 7.65 -7.00
C GLU A 45 0.62 7.24 -5.52
N GLY A 46 1.52 6.36 -5.08
CA GLY A 46 1.54 5.84 -3.70
C GLY A 46 0.36 4.92 -3.38
N ARG A 47 -0.47 4.55 -4.36
CA ARG A 47 -1.65 3.68 -4.22
C ARG A 47 -1.74 2.64 -5.34
N SER A 48 -2.08 1.40 -5.01
CA SER A 48 -2.19 0.35 -6.03
C SER A 48 -3.57 0.27 -6.70
N VAL A 49 -4.53 1.06 -6.21
CA VAL A 49 -5.88 1.18 -6.76
C VAL A 49 -6.27 2.65 -6.74
N ALA A 50 -6.73 3.16 -7.88
CA ALA A 50 -7.28 4.50 -8.02
C ALA A 50 -8.72 4.44 -8.55
N ALA A 51 -9.54 5.40 -8.14
CA ALA A 51 -10.87 5.62 -8.71
C ALA A 51 -10.78 6.59 -9.90
N GLY A 52 -11.70 6.47 -10.86
CA GLY A 52 -11.79 7.36 -12.01
C GLY A 52 -11.07 6.84 -13.26
N ARG A 53 -10.94 7.72 -14.26
CA ARG A 53 -10.33 7.38 -15.55
C ARG A 53 -8.81 7.33 -15.40
N PRO A 54 -8.14 6.25 -15.85
CA PRO A 54 -6.68 6.19 -15.86
C PRO A 54 -6.07 7.30 -16.72
N ARG A 55 -4.98 7.89 -16.24
CA ARG A 55 -4.23 8.95 -16.94
C ARG A 55 -3.52 8.38 -18.18
N ALA A 56 -3.24 9.24 -19.16
CA ALA A 56 -2.60 8.83 -20.41
C ALA A 56 -1.22 8.20 -20.17
N TRP A 57 -0.36 8.86 -19.38
CA TRP A 57 0.96 8.34 -19.01
C TRP A 57 0.89 6.96 -18.36
N PHE A 58 -0.13 6.69 -17.53
CA PHE A 58 -0.26 5.41 -16.83
C PHE A 58 -0.54 4.27 -17.80
N ASN A 59 -1.41 4.51 -18.79
CA ASN A 59 -1.67 3.53 -19.84
C ASN A 59 -0.43 3.27 -20.70
N ALA A 60 0.32 4.32 -21.04
CA ALA A 60 1.57 4.19 -21.78
C ALA A 60 2.61 3.40 -20.98
N ALA A 61 2.81 3.72 -19.70
CA ALA A 61 3.78 3.06 -18.81
C ALA A 61 3.46 1.58 -18.56
N CYS A 62 2.21 1.17 -18.79
CA CYS A 62 1.75 -0.21 -18.63
C CYS A 62 1.46 -0.91 -19.96
N ASP A 63 1.83 -0.33 -21.12
CA ASP A 63 1.65 -0.95 -22.43
C ASP A 63 2.70 -2.06 -22.64
N ILE A 64 2.51 -3.17 -21.93
CA ILE A 64 3.33 -4.38 -22.08
C ILE A 64 2.78 -5.24 -23.22
N ARG A 65 3.67 -5.78 -24.05
CA ARG A 65 3.29 -6.60 -25.21
C ARG A 65 3.97 -7.95 -25.15
N LEU A 66 3.20 -9.03 -25.18
CA LEU A 66 3.74 -10.37 -25.36
C LEU A 66 4.24 -10.50 -26.81
N VAL A 67 5.52 -10.80 -26.99
CA VAL A 67 6.13 -10.92 -28.32
C VAL A 67 6.52 -12.35 -28.66
N ASP A 68 6.80 -13.17 -27.66
CA ASP A 68 7.16 -14.58 -27.89
C ASP A 68 6.85 -15.48 -26.69
N VAL A 69 6.73 -16.78 -26.96
CA VAL A 69 6.59 -17.85 -25.97
C VAL A 69 7.53 -18.99 -26.34
N GLU A 70 8.58 -19.14 -25.54
CA GLU A 70 9.58 -20.20 -25.73
C GLU A 70 9.58 -21.17 -24.55
N GLY A 71 10.37 -22.25 -24.66
CA GLY A 71 10.62 -23.15 -23.54
C GLY A 71 10.67 -24.63 -23.90
N ASN A 72 11.47 -25.36 -23.14
CA ASN A 72 11.52 -26.82 -23.21
C ASN A 72 10.74 -27.44 -22.06
N ASP A 73 11.22 -27.26 -20.82
CA ASP A 73 10.54 -27.70 -19.61
C ASP A 73 9.68 -26.57 -19.01
N ASP A 74 10.32 -25.44 -18.69
CA ASP A 74 9.65 -24.22 -18.25
C ASP A 74 9.16 -23.42 -19.45
N THR A 75 8.07 -22.68 -19.27
CA THR A 75 7.55 -21.75 -20.28
C THR A 75 8.14 -20.37 -20.03
N THR A 76 8.83 -19.79 -21.01
CA THR A 76 9.34 -18.42 -20.95
C THR A 76 8.46 -17.52 -21.80
N LEU A 77 7.91 -16.48 -21.18
CA LEU A 77 7.14 -15.46 -21.86
C LEU A 77 8.03 -14.24 -22.09
N HIS A 78 8.18 -13.83 -23.35
CA HIS A 78 8.94 -12.66 -23.72
C HIS A 78 8.01 -11.47 -23.90
N PHE A 79 8.29 -10.39 -23.18
CA PHE A 79 7.53 -9.16 -23.23
C PHE A 79 8.40 -8.00 -23.71
N GLU A 80 7.75 -7.07 -24.41
CA GLU A 80 8.24 -5.72 -24.62
C GLU A 80 7.54 -4.78 -23.64
N ALA A 81 8.30 -3.91 -22.99
CA ALA A 81 7.77 -2.88 -22.12
C ALA A 81 8.49 -1.54 -22.36
N PRO A 82 7.78 -0.41 -22.26
CA PRO A 82 8.41 0.91 -22.40
C PRO A 82 9.16 1.31 -21.14
N GLU A 83 10.22 2.09 -21.32
CA GLU A 83 10.87 2.79 -20.22
C GLU A 83 9.94 3.87 -19.65
N LEU A 84 9.89 3.97 -18.32
CA LEU A 84 9.01 4.88 -17.59
C LEU A 84 9.31 6.35 -17.89
N GLY A 85 10.59 6.69 -18.11
CA GLY A 85 11.06 8.03 -18.45
C GLY A 85 10.46 8.57 -19.73
N GLU A 86 10.14 7.68 -20.66
CA GLU A 86 9.60 8.03 -21.98
C GLU A 86 8.08 7.90 -21.99
N ALA A 87 7.55 6.81 -21.40
CA ALA A 87 6.12 6.59 -21.30
C ALA A 87 5.41 7.63 -20.41
N ALA A 88 6.15 8.23 -19.47
CA ALA A 88 5.66 9.25 -18.56
C ALA A 88 6.60 10.46 -18.51
N GLU A 89 7.10 10.90 -19.68
CA GLU A 89 8.03 12.03 -19.83
C GLU A 89 7.60 13.26 -19.03
N GLU A 90 6.31 13.62 -19.10
CA GLU A 90 5.73 14.74 -18.37
C GLU A 90 5.93 14.68 -16.84
N LEU A 91 6.06 13.47 -16.28
CA LEU A 91 6.36 13.28 -14.87
C LEU A 91 7.85 13.59 -14.63
N TYR A 92 8.75 13.05 -15.44
CA TYR A 92 10.19 13.16 -15.24
C TYR A 92 10.77 14.54 -15.56
N LEU A 93 10.12 15.32 -16.43
CA LEU A 93 10.48 16.73 -16.67
C LEU A 93 10.22 17.63 -15.45
N GLN A 94 9.32 17.23 -14.55
CA GLN A 94 9.07 17.97 -13.32
C GLN A 94 10.16 17.68 -12.31
N ALA A 95 10.97 18.70 -11.98
CA ALA A 95 11.96 18.63 -10.90
C ALA A 95 11.29 18.09 -9.63
N GLU A 96 11.83 16.99 -9.10
CA GLU A 96 11.42 16.50 -7.80
C GLU A 96 12.24 17.22 -6.75
N ILE A 97 11.54 17.85 -5.81
CA ILE A 97 12.17 18.30 -4.58
C ILE A 97 12.71 17.03 -3.89
N TRP A 98 11.86 16.02 -3.60
CA TRP A 98 12.30 14.71 -3.08
C TRP A 98 12.12 13.57 -4.09
N PRO A 99 13.18 12.78 -4.40
CA PRO A 99 13.09 11.69 -5.36
C PRO A 99 12.21 10.57 -4.79
N SER A 100 11.01 10.43 -5.34
CA SER A 100 10.04 9.39 -4.93
C SER A 100 9.70 8.43 -6.06
N ARG A 101 10.09 8.79 -7.29
CA ARG A 101 9.78 8.02 -8.48
C ARG A 101 10.82 6.92 -8.74
N PRO A 102 10.42 5.83 -9.42
CA PRO A 102 11.36 4.91 -10.02
C PRO A 102 12.32 5.63 -10.99
N PRO A 103 13.54 5.13 -11.18
CA PRO A 103 14.45 5.61 -12.22
C PRO A 103 13.78 5.65 -13.61
N PRO A 104 14.08 6.65 -14.45
CA PRO A 104 13.44 6.79 -15.77
C PRO A 104 13.70 5.60 -16.70
N GLY A 105 14.86 4.94 -16.58
CA GLY A 105 15.16 3.75 -17.38
C GLY A 105 14.47 2.47 -16.90
N TRP A 106 13.73 2.48 -15.80
CA TRP A 106 12.99 1.29 -15.37
C TRP A 106 11.74 1.10 -16.23
N THR A 107 11.20 -0.12 -16.25
CA THR A 107 9.88 -0.43 -16.82
C THR A 107 8.90 -0.87 -15.73
N GLY A 108 7.65 -1.14 -16.13
CA GLY A 108 6.67 -1.72 -15.22
C GLY A 108 7.08 -3.08 -14.62
N PHE A 109 7.92 -3.86 -15.31
CA PHE A 109 8.44 -5.13 -14.79
C PHE A 109 9.45 -4.93 -13.67
N ASP A 110 10.28 -3.90 -13.73
CA ASP A 110 11.24 -3.60 -12.67
C ASP A 110 10.55 -3.16 -11.39
N VAL A 111 9.52 -2.31 -11.56
CA VAL A 111 8.69 -1.90 -10.43
C VAL A 111 8.02 -3.12 -9.79
N LEU A 112 7.47 -4.04 -10.61
CA LEU A 112 6.91 -5.29 -10.12
C LEU A 112 7.95 -6.16 -9.42
N ALA A 113 9.13 -6.35 -10.00
CA ALA A 113 10.21 -7.13 -9.41
C ALA A 113 10.58 -6.59 -8.03
N GLY A 114 10.68 -5.27 -7.89
CA GLY A 114 10.93 -4.61 -6.62
C GLY A 114 9.83 -4.81 -5.57
N VAL A 115 8.56 -4.90 -5.98
CA VAL A 115 7.45 -5.25 -5.07
C VAL A 115 7.57 -6.70 -4.61
N LEU A 116 7.79 -7.62 -5.56
CA LEU A 116 7.87 -9.05 -5.27
C LEU A 116 9.06 -9.39 -4.37
N GLN A 117 10.19 -8.71 -4.52
CA GLN A 117 11.34 -8.85 -3.62
C GLN A 117 11.01 -8.43 -2.19
N ASP A 118 10.40 -7.26 -1.98
CA ASP A 118 10.04 -6.80 -0.64
C ASP A 118 8.99 -7.71 0.02
N VAL A 119 8.05 -8.23 -0.78
CA VAL A 119 7.06 -9.20 -0.30
C VAL A 119 7.72 -10.54 0.02
N GLY A 120 8.60 -11.06 -0.85
CA GLY A 120 9.33 -12.31 -0.62
C GLY A 120 10.22 -12.24 0.62
N ALA A 121 10.87 -11.08 0.84
CA ALA A 121 11.65 -10.79 2.04
C ALA A 121 10.79 -10.56 3.30
N GLY A 122 9.47 -10.43 3.16
CA GLY A 122 8.56 -10.19 4.27
C GLY A 122 8.75 -8.82 4.93
N ASN A 123 9.22 -7.81 4.20
CA ASN A 123 9.55 -6.49 4.74
C ASN A 123 8.28 -5.72 5.19
N PRO A 124 7.99 -5.58 6.49
CA PRO A 124 6.74 -4.98 6.94
C PRO A 124 6.72 -3.44 6.81
N ASP A 125 7.87 -2.82 6.54
CA ASP A 125 8.04 -1.37 6.45
C ASP A 125 8.18 -0.85 5.02
N SER A 126 8.04 -1.72 4.01
CA SER A 126 8.12 -1.32 2.60
C SER A 126 7.06 -0.27 2.24
N GLU A 127 7.48 0.68 1.40
CA GLU A 127 6.62 1.69 0.77
C GLU A 127 6.11 1.23 -0.60
N ARG A 128 6.58 0.08 -1.10
CA ARG A 128 6.29 -0.40 -2.46
C ARG A 128 4.95 -1.10 -2.58
N PHE A 129 4.27 -1.36 -1.48
CA PHE A 129 2.95 -1.98 -1.52
C PHE A 129 2.01 -1.42 -0.46
N ASP A 130 0.73 -1.47 -0.79
CA ASP A 130 -0.38 -1.30 0.15
C ASP A 130 -1.15 -2.61 0.29
N ARG A 131 -2.14 -2.61 1.19
CA ARG A 131 -2.96 -3.79 1.46
C ARG A 131 -3.66 -4.35 0.20
N PRO A 132 -4.29 -3.53 -0.67
CA PRO A 132 -4.87 -4.04 -1.92
C PRO A 132 -3.85 -4.70 -2.87
N LEU A 133 -2.60 -4.22 -2.92
CA LEU A 133 -1.55 -4.88 -3.70
C LEU A 133 -1.14 -6.22 -3.10
N LEU A 134 -0.94 -6.27 -1.78
CA LEU A 134 -0.65 -7.53 -1.07
C LEU A 134 -1.76 -8.56 -1.27
N GLN A 135 -3.03 -8.13 -1.23
CA GLN A 135 -4.16 -8.99 -1.55
C GLN A 135 -4.10 -9.49 -2.99
N ARG A 136 -3.66 -8.66 -3.96
CA ARG A 136 -3.49 -9.09 -5.35
C ARG A 136 -2.39 -10.13 -5.49
N VAL A 137 -1.24 -9.93 -4.86
CA VAL A 137 -0.16 -10.92 -4.85
C VAL A 137 -0.64 -12.23 -4.21
N ALA A 138 -1.43 -12.16 -3.13
CA ALA A 138 -2.03 -13.34 -2.52
C ALA A 138 -3.04 -14.09 -3.42
N HIS A 139 -3.66 -13.41 -4.40
CA HIS A 139 -4.55 -14.02 -5.39
C HIS A 139 -3.81 -14.77 -6.50
N PHE A 140 -2.48 -14.68 -6.53
CA PHE A 140 -1.65 -15.45 -7.44
C PHE A 140 -1.72 -16.97 -7.21
N GLY A 141 -2.32 -17.41 -6.10
CA GLY A 141 -2.73 -18.79 -5.91
C GLY A 141 -3.54 -19.38 -7.08
N ARG A 142 -4.26 -18.54 -7.85
CA ARG A 142 -4.93 -18.99 -9.08
C ARG A 142 -3.98 -19.49 -10.16
N LEU A 143 -2.77 -18.91 -10.25
CA LEU A 143 -1.76 -19.42 -11.17
C LEU A 143 -1.26 -20.80 -10.70
N LEU A 144 -1.12 -20.96 -9.39
CA LEU A 144 -0.75 -22.25 -8.80
C LEU A 144 -1.80 -23.34 -9.08
N GLU A 145 -3.07 -22.99 -8.93
CA GLU A 145 -4.21 -23.85 -9.29
C GLU A 145 -4.27 -24.16 -10.79
N ALA A 146 -3.82 -23.24 -11.65
CA ALA A 146 -3.73 -23.44 -13.10
C ALA A 146 -2.60 -24.40 -13.52
N GLY A 147 -1.74 -24.82 -12.58
CA GLY A 147 -0.72 -25.85 -12.81
C GLY A 147 0.71 -25.33 -12.96
N PHE A 148 1.00 -24.10 -12.55
CA PHE A 148 2.37 -23.60 -12.38
C PHE A 148 2.78 -23.65 -10.91
N ASP A 149 4.06 -23.71 -10.60
CA ASP A 149 4.57 -23.64 -9.23
C ASP A 149 5.19 -22.28 -8.90
N ALA A 150 5.70 -21.57 -9.90
CA ALA A 150 6.32 -20.26 -9.74
C ALA A 150 6.26 -19.43 -11.02
N LEU A 151 6.29 -18.12 -10.85
CA LEU A 151 6.59 -17.13 -11.87
C LEU A 151 7.85 -16.37 -11.45
N ARG A 152 8.83 -16.27 -12.33
CA ARG A 152 10.05 -15.50 -12.11
C ARG A 152 10.13 -14.36 -13.12
N VAL A 153 10.34 -13.14 -12.63
CA VAL A 153 10.70 -11.99 -13.46
C VAL A 153 12.22 -11.94 -13.46
N GLU A 154 12.82 -12.14 -14.64
CA GLU A 154 14.27 -12.16 -14.78
C GLU A 154 14.84 -10.73 -14.70
N GLU A 155 16.03 -10.61 -14.11
CA GLU A 155 16.77 -9.35 -14.12
C GLU A 155 17.22 -9.04 -15.56
N HIS A 156 16.80 -7.89 -16.07
CA HIS A 156 17.07 -7.49 -17.43
C HIS A 156 18.13 -6.37 -17.53
N ARG A 157 18.45 -5.70 -16.40
CA ARG A 157 19.36 -4.54 -16.35
C ARG A 157 20.09 -4.45 -15.02
N THR A 158 21.39 -4.21 -15.09
CA THR A 158 22.24 -3.98 -13.91
C THR A 158 21.76 -2.76 -13.12
N GLY A 159 21.43 -2.95 -11.84
CA GLY A 159 20.92 -1.90 -10.95
C GLY A 159 19.40 -1.79 -10.88
N ALA A 160 18.66 -2.60 -11.65
CA ALA A 160 17.25 -2.87 -11.37
C ALA A 160 17.13 -3.81 -10.14
N PRO A 161 15.94 -3.95 -9.54
CA PRO A 161 15.71 -5.04 -8.60
C PRO A 161 16.03 -6.35 -9.32
N GLY A 162 16.91 -7.19 -8.73
CA GLY A 162 17.33 -8.46 -9.32
C GLY A 162 16.19 -9.45 -9.56
N GLU A 163 16.51 -10.73 -9.78
CA GLU A 163 15.49 -11.75 -10.01
C GLU A 163 14.41 -11.74 -8.90
N ALA A 164 13.15 -11.75 -9.32
CA ALA A 164 12.01 -11.70 -8.42
C ALA A 164 11.10 -12.90 -8.64
N VAL A 165 10.77 -13.59 -7.55
CA VAL A 165 10.05 -14.86 -7.58
C VAL A 165 8.69 -14.73 -6.89
N LEU A 166 7.65 -15.13 -7.63
CA LEU A 166 6.31 -15.29 -7.12
C LEU A 166 5.94 -16.78 -7.13
N ASP A 167 6.09 -17.39 -5.97
CA ASP A 167 5.79 -18.79 -5.70
C ASP A 167 4.81 -18.92 -4.53
N ARG A 168 4.63 -20.16 -4.03
CA ARG A 168 3.78 -20.41 -2.86
C ARG A 168 4.24 -19.67 -1.60
N ALA A 169 5.55 -19.57 -1.36
CA ALA A 169 6.08 -18.90 -0.18
C ALA A 169 5.81 -17.39 -0.23
N THR A 170 6.04 -16.75 -1.38
CA THR A 170 5.72 -15.33 -1.60
C THR A 170 4.22 -15.07 -1.44
N VAL A 171 3.34 -15.95 -1.95
CA VAL A 171 1.88 -15.85 -1.76
C VAL A 171 1.51 -15.92 -0.27
N GLU A 172 2.10 -16.83 0.49
CA GLU A 172 1.85 -16.94 1.93
C GLU A 172 2.35 -15.72 2.70
N THR A 173 3.52 -15.19 2.35
CA THR A 173 4.06 -13.97 2.95
C THR A 173 3.16 -12.77 2.65
N ALA A 174 2.68 -12.63 1.41
CA ALA A 174 1.72 -11.60 1.02
C ALA A 174 0.43 -11.67 1.86
N ARG A 175 -0.10 -12.89 2.10
CA ARG A 175 -1.27 -13.11 2.97
C ARG A 175 -0.99 -12.67 4.41
N LYS A 176 0.16 -13.03 4.96
CA LYS A 176 0.57 -12.65 6.33
C LYS A 176 0.69 -11.13 6.47
N LEU A 177 1.41 -10.47 5.55
CA LEU A 177 1.56 -9.01 5.52
C LEU A 177 0.21 -8.31 5.34
N SER A 178 -0.65 -8.80 4.45
CA SER A 178 -1.98 -8.23 4.25
C SER A 178 -2.85 -8.37 5.50
N ALA A 179 -2.72 -9.47 6.24
CA ALA A 179 -3.49 -9.73 7.45
C ALA A 179 -2.99 -8.89 8.64
N SER A 180 -1.68 -8.63 8.73
CA SER A 180 -1.10 -7.77 9.76
C SER A 180 -1.28 -6.28 9.48
N THR A 181 -1.52 -5.90 8.22
CA THR A 181 -1.74 -4.49 7.86
C THR A 181 -3.00 -3.95 8.53
N PRO A 182 -2.89 -2.89 9.36
CA PRO A 182 -4.06 -2.25 9.98
C PRO A 182 -5.06 -1.76 8.94
N ARG A 183 -6.34 -1.72 9.32
CA ARG A 183 -7.36 -1.11 8.46
C ARG A 183 -7.11 0.40 8.38
N ALA A 184 -7.44 1.00 7.23
CA ALA A 184 -7.42 2.44 7.09
C ALA A 184 -8.37 3.09 8.10
N GLN A 185 -7.98 4.23 8.67
CA GLN A 185 -8.73 4.90 9.74
C GLN A 185 -9.06 6.33 9.34
N ALA A 186 -10.28 6.78 9.63
CA ALA A 186 -10.64 8.17 9.45
C ALA A 186 -9.81 9.04 10.40
N VAL A 187 -9.19 10.08 9.86
CA VAL A 187 -8.30 10.97 10.61
C VAL A 187 -8.52 12.42 10.21
N ARG A 188 -8.22 13.30 11.16
CA ARG A 188 -8.08 14.74 10.97
C ARG A 188 -6.65 15.10 11.35
N ILE A 189 -5.92 15.74 10.45
CA ILE A 189 -4.52 16.07 10.68
C ILE A 189 -4.27 17.52 10.30
N ALA A 190 -3.66 18.27 11.20
CA ALA A 190 -3.22 19.63 10.96
C ALA A 190 -1.71 19.67 10.68
N GLY A 191 -1.30 20.44 9.68
CA GLY A 191 0.11 20.61 9.33
C GLY A 191 0.31 21.68 8.27
N LEU A 192 1.56 21.99 7.95
CA LEU A 192 1.92 22.88 6.86
C LEU A 192 1.84 22.10 5.54
N LEU A 193 1.08 22.60 4.56
CA LEU A 193 1.07 22.02 3.22
C LEU A 193 2.35 22.42 2.49
N ASP A 194 3.27 21.47 2.33
CA ASP A 194 4.61 21.72 1.81
C ASP A 194 4.67 21.54 0.28
N MET A 195 3.92 20.56 -0.24
CA MET A 195 3.94 20.20 -1.65
C MET A 195 2.56 19.76 -2.13
N VAL A 196 2.23 20.13 -3.37
CA VAL A 196 1.09 19.59 -4.12
C VAL A 196 1.54 19.26 -5.54
N ARG A 197 1.21 18.07 -6.03
CA ARG A 197 1.58 17.56 -7.36
C ARG A 197 0.32 17.22 -8.17
N MET A 198 0.02 18.05 -9.17
CA MET A 198 -1.12 17.87 -10.09
C MET A 198 -1.07 16.53 -10.86
N SER A 199 0.13 16.15 -11.31
CA SER A 199 0.34 15.05 -12.24
C SER A 199 0.09 13.66 -11.64
N THR A 200 0.13 13.53 -10.30
CA THR A 200 -0.12 12.29 -9.55
C THR A 200 -1.19 12.46 -8.46
N GLN A 201 -1.77 13.66 -8.32
CA GLN A 201 -2.71 13.98 -7.22
C GLN A 201 -2.12 13.78 -5.82
N SER A 202 -0.80 13.83 -5.66
CA SER A 202 -0.14 13.66 -4.37
C SER A 202 0.16 15.00 -3.70
N PHE A 203 0.26 15.00 -2.38
CA PHE A 203 0.68 16.15 -1.58
C PHE A 203 1.56 15.69 -0.40
N ALA A 204 2.24 16.64 0.24
CA ALA A 204 2.96 16.38 1.49
C ALA A 204 2.59 17.44 2.53
N ILE A 205 2.35 16.98 3.76
CA ILE A 205 2.15 17.86 4.91
C ILE A 205 3.28 17.68 5.91
N LYS A 206 3.76 18.78 6.48
CA LYS A 206 4.72 18.78 7.58
C LYS A 206 3.99 19.06 8.88
N LEU A 207 4.12 18.15 9.83
CA LEU A 207 3.53 18.30 11.16
C LEU A 207 4.35 19.25 12.04
N ASP A 208 3.77 19.68 13.15
CA ASP A 208 4.43 20.49 14.18
C ASP A 208 5.61 19.75 14.82
N SER A 209 5.60 18.40 14.80
CA SER A 209 6.74 17.56 15.19
C SER A 209 7.91 17.59 14.20
N GLY A 210 7.74 18.21 13.04
CA GLY A 210 8.69 18.22 11.93
C GLY A 210 8.60 16.99 11.02
N GLU A 211 7.80 15.99 11.38
CA GLU A 211 7.56 14.80 10.55
C GLU A 211 6.75 15.16 9.29
N GLU A 212 7.16 14.61 8.15
CA GLU A 212 6.46 14.77 6.89
C GLU A 212 5.58 13.55 6.62
N ILE A 213 4.32 13.78 6.26
CA ILE A 213 3.39 12.74 5.85
C ILE A 213 2.97 13.00 4.41
N ARG A 214 3.18 11.99 3.56
CA ARG A 214 2.70 11.99 2.18
C ARG A 214 1.22 11.65 2.13
N GLY A 215 0.50 12.26 1.20
CA GLY A 215 -0.90 11.98 0.96
C GLY A 215 -1.26 12.02 -0.52
N VAL A 216 -2.45 11.52 -0.80
CA VAL A 216 -3.07 11.46 -2.13
C VAL A 216 -4.46 12.05 -2.01
N LEU A 217 -4.84 12.88 -2.96
CA LEU A 217 -6.20 13.40 -3.08
C LEU A 217 -7.11 12.29 -3.61
N ALA A 218 -7.92 11.73 -2.71
CA ALA A 218 -8.96 10.76 -3.02
C ALA A 218 -10.28 11.45 -3.40
N GLY A 219 -10.51 12.66 -2.88
CA GLY A 219 -11.61 13.55 -3.22
C GLY A 219 -11.15 15.01 -3.31
N GLY A 220 -11.96 15.85 -3.95
CA GLY A 220 -11.65 17.27 -4.18
C GLY A 220 -10.82 17.52 -5.45
N SER A 221 -10.57 18.80 -5.73
CA SER A 221 -9.72 19.23 -6.83
C SER A 221 -8.31 19.59 -6.32
N VAL A 222 -7.29 19.41 -7.17
CA VAL A 222 -5.92 19.76 -6.77
C VAL A 222 -5.72 21.28 -6.80
N GLU A 223 -6.54 21.95 -7.59
CA GLU A 223 -6.66 23.39 -7.71
C GLU A 223 -7.00 24.03 -6.35
N ASP A 224 -7.96 23.46 -5.61
CA ASP A 224 -8.32 23.94 -4.26
C ASP A 224 -7.14 23.82 -3.28
N ALA A 225 -6.38 22.72 -3.37
CA ALA A 225 -5.21 22.50 -2.51
C ALA A 225 -4.05 23.44 -2.85
N ARG A 226 -3.95 23.93 -4.10
CA ARG A 226 -2.89 24.84 -4.53
C ARG A 226 -3.00 26.20 -3.83
N GLU A 227 -4.20 26.70 -3.59
CA GLU A 227 -4.43 27.96 -2.88
C GLU A 227 -4.00 27.90 -1.40
N LEU A 228 -3.84 26.69 -0.87
CA LEU A 228 -3.44 26.42 0.51
C LEU A 228 -1.95 26.07 0.65
N LEU A 229 -1.16 26.14 -0.42
CA LEU A 229 0.26 25.82 -0.40
C LEU A 229 1.03 26.76 0.54
N SER A 230 1.97 26.21 1.32
CA SER A 230 2.73 26.92 2.35
C SER A 230 1.87 27.53 3.46
N ARG A 231 0.60 27.11 3.60
CA ARG A 231 -0.29 27.48 4.70
C ARG A 231 -0.52 26.29 5.62
N ARG A 232 -0.95 26.57 6.85
CA ARG A 232 -1.43 25.54 7.76
C ARG A 232 -2.78 25.05 7.25
N VAL A 233 -2.91 23.73 7.08
CA VAL A 233 -4.11 23.09 6.56
C VAL A 233 -4.64 22.05 7.52
N LEU A 234 -5.94 21.80 7.46
CA LEU A 234 -6.59 20.66 8.09
C LEU A 234 -6.97 19.64 7.00
N VAL A 235 -6.36 18.47 7.05
CA VAL A 235 -6.64 17.36 6.15
C VAL A 235 -7.67 16.44 6.78
N HIS A 236 -8.76 16.22 6.06
CA HIS A 236 -9.77 15.23 6.36
C HIS A 236 -9.62 14.05 5.42
N GLY A 237 -9.56 12.84 5.96
CA GLY A 237 -9.47 11.66 5.13
C GLY A 237 -9.14 10.41 5.91
N ARG A 238 -8.37 9.52 5.29
CA ARG A 238 -8.02 8.22 5.86
C ARG A 238 -6.51 8.01 5.93
N ALA A 239 -6.03 7.63 7.11
CA ALA A 239 -4.67 7.13 7.26
C ALA A 239 -4.59 5.68 6.78
N VAL A 240 -3.72 5.43 5.82
CA VAL A 240 -3.39 4.10 5.30
C VAL A 240 -2.06 3.68 5.89
N TYR A 241 -1.98 2.42 6.32
CA TYR A 241 -0.85 1.90 7.09
C TYR A 241 -0.06 0.83 6.33
N ARG A 242 1.22 0.71 6.68
CA ARG A 242 2.10 -0.42 6.31
C ARG A 242 1.78 -1.64 7.19
N PRO A 243 2.24 -2.85 6.81
CA PRO A 243 2.15 -4.03 7.69
C PRO A 243 2.78 -3.83 9.08
N SER A 244 3.79 -2.98 9.21
CA SER A 244 4.41 -2.61 10.49
C SER A 244 3.50 -1.76 11.39
N GLY A 245 2.45 -1.16 10.84
CA GLY A 245 1.58 -0.21 11.52
C GLY A 245 2.03 1.25 11.44
N ARG A 246 3.16 1.54 10.77
CA ARG A 246 3.54 2.91 10.42
C ARG A 246 2.63 3.46 9.33
N ILE A 247 2.48 4.78 9.27
CA ILE A 247 1.72 5.42 8.21
C ILE A 247 2.42 5.20 6.86
N LEU A 248 1.66 4.77 5.87
CA LEU A 248 2.09 4.69 4.48
C LEU A 248 1.75 5.99 3.76
N ARG A 249 0.50 6.44 3.90
CA ARG A 249 -0.01 7.68 3.30
C ARG A 249 -1.31 8.16 3.95
N LEU A 250 -1.74 9.35 3.57
CA LEU A 250 -3.07 9.89 3.81
C LEU A 250 -3.89 9.92 2.52
N ASP A 251 -5.04 9.26 2.50
CA ASP A 251 -6.03 9.42 1.43
C ASP A 251 -6.95 10.58 1.82
N ALA A 252 -6.67 11.79 1.33
CA ALA A 252 -7.43 12.99 1.65
C ALA A 252 -8.74 13.05 0.86
N GLU A 253 -9.84 13.22 1.57
CA GLU A 253 -11.16 13.48 1.00
C GLU A 253 -11.37 14.98 0.82
N ARG A 254 -10.81 15.79 1.73
CA ARG A 254 -10.87 17.26 1.70
C ARG A 254 -9.66 17.87 2.41
N ILE A 255 -9.17 18.99 1.89
CA ILE A 255 -8.18 19.84 2.52
C ILE A 255 -8.82 21.21 2.74
N GLU A 256 -8.74 21.73 3.96
CA GLU A 256 -9.30 23.02 4.36
C GLU A 256 -8.23 23.91 4.98
N ASP A 257 -8.51 25.20 5.07
CA ASP A 257 -7.68 26.13 5.84
C ASP A 257 -7.63 25.70 7.31
N GLY A 258 -6.41 25.57 7.83
CA GLY A 258 -6.13 25.09 9.17
C GLY A 258 -5.65 26.21 10.11
N GLU A 259 -5.79 27.47 9.72
CA GLU A 259 -5.42 28.61 10.56
C GLU A 259 -6.19 28.58 11.90
N GLY A 260 -5.46 28.71 13.01
CA GLY A 260 -6.02 28.60 14.37
C GLY A 260 -6.33 27.18 14.86
N ILE A 261 -6.15 26.13 14.05
CA ILE A 261 -6.36 24.74 14.48
C ILE A 261 -5.27 24.29 15.45
N SER A 262 -5.71 23.79 16.61
CA SER A 262 -4.85 23.27 17.68
C SER A 262 -3.82 22.25 17.20
N GLY A 263 -2.60 22.36 17.72
CA GLY A 263 -1.52 21.38 17.52
C GLY A 263 -1.86 19.97 18.04
N PHE A 264 -2.96 19.79 18.76
CA PHE A 264 -3.50 18.46 19.09
C PHE A 264 -3.67 17.57 17.84
N TRP A 265 -4.10 18.17 16.72
CA TRP A 265 -4.29 17.49 15.44
C TRP A 265 -3.00 17.34 14.63
N SER A 266 -1.87 17.85 15.10
CA SER A 266 -0.58 17.77 14.40
C SER A 266 0.29 16.61 14.93
N LYS A 267 -0.29 15.42 15.00
CA LYS A 267 0.39 14.20 15.47
C LYS A 267 0.21 13.09 14.45
N VAL A 268 1.25 12.26 14.28
CA VAL A 268 1.18 11.08 13.41
C VAL A 268 0.10 10.13 13.93
N PRO A 269 -0.91 9.77 13.12
CA PRO A 269 -1.94 8.84 13.54
C PRO A 269 -1.36 7.46 13.82
N LYS A 270 -1.61 6.94 15.02
CA LYS A 270 -1.29 5.55 15.35
C LYS A 270 -2.52 4.68 15.09
N PRO A 271 -2.36 3.46 14.54
CA PRO A 271 -3.48 2.59 14.29
C PRO A 271 -4.14 2.17 15.62
N ILE A 272 -5.42 2.53 15.80
CA ILE A 272 -6.22 2.18 16.99
C ILE A 272 -6.24 0.67 17.25
N PHE A 273 -6.23 -0.13 16.17
CA PHE A 273 -6.25 -1.60 16.20
C PHE A 273 -4.99 -2.18 15.55
N GLY A 274 -3.80 -1.69 15.93
CA GLY A 274 -2.53 -2.03 15.29
C GLY A 274 -1.95 -3.39 15.63
N ARG A 275 -2.46 -4.07 16.66
CA ARG A 275 -2.12 -5.46 16.97
C ARG A 275 -3.43 -6.17 17.25
N ARG A 276 -3.55 -7.41 16.76
CA ARG A 276 -4.56 -8.36 17.21
C ARG A 276 -4.42 -8.42 18.74
N ARG A 277 -5.17 -7.60 19.48
CA ARG A 277 -5.21 -7.68 20.93
C ARG A 277 -5.71 -9.10 21.19
N GLU A 278 -4.91 -9.90 21.89
CA GLU A 278 -5.38 -11.20 22.34
C GLU A 278 -6.70 -10.93 23.07
N PRO A 279 -7.83 -11.53 22.65
CA PRO A 279 -9.10 -11.33 23.34
C PRO A 279 -8.97 -11.63 24.83
N ARG A 280 -8.08 -12.58 25.18
CA ARG A 280 -7.70 -12.93 26.57
C ARG A 280 -7.14 -11.76 27.38
N ALA A 281 -6.44 -10.80 26.78
CA ALA A 281 -5.96 -9.60 27.48
C ALA A 281 -7.08 -8.58 27.76
N LEU A 282 -8.22 -8.69 27.06
CA LEU A 282 -9.42 -7.87 27.29
C LEU A 282 -10.40 -8.53 28.25
N TYR A 283 -10.31 -9.86 28.44
CA TYR A 283 -11.01 -10.59 29.49
C TYR A 283 -10.19 -10.60 30.78
N ARG A 284 -10.22 -9.51 31.56
CA ARG A 284 -9.96 -9.66 33.00
C ARG A 284 -11.16 -10.41 33.59
N GLN A 285 -10.93 -11.61 34.11
CA GLN A 285 -11.95 -12.31 34.92
C GLN A 285 -12.32 -11.39 36.08
N GLN A 286 -13.58 -10.93 36.11
CA GLN A 286 -14.12 -10.23 37.27
C GLN A 286 -14.26 -11.26 38.40
N THR A 287 -13.46 -11.11 39.45
CA THR A 287 -13.55 -11.92 40.66
C THR A 287 -14.58 -11.29 41.61
N ALA A 288 -14.97 -12.00 42.69
CA ALA A 288 -15.83 -11.45 43.74
C ALA A 288 -15.28 -10.17 44.42
N THR A 289 -14.01 -9.83 44.17
CA THR A 289 -13.30 -8.68 44.71
C THR A 289 -12.92 -7.64 43.66
N THR A 290 -13.25 -7.83 42.38
CA THR A 290 -12.86 -6.89 41.31
C THR A 290 -14.03 -6.57 40.37
N GLY A 291 -14.10 -5.30 39.96
CA GLY A 291 -15.13 -4.80 39.03
C GLY A 291 -16.52 -4.66 39.66
N VAL A 292 -17.54 -4.61 38.82
CA VAL A 292 -18.94 -4.33 39.20
C VAL A 292 -19.51 -5.36 40.19
N ASN A 293 -18.99 -6.60 40.18
CA ASN A 293 -19.37 -7.65 41.14
C ASN A 293 -18.93 -7.39 42.58
N ALA A 294 -17.94 -6.53 42.83
CA ALA A 294 -17.55 -6.14 44.18
C ALA A 294 -18.58 -5.21 44.84
N ILE A 295 -19.43 -4.58 44.02
CA ILE A 295 -20.38 -3.54 44.44
C ILE A 295 -21.83 -4.04 44.39
N PHE A 296 -22.12 -5.02 43.52
CA PHE A 296 -23.46 -5.61 43.39
C PHE A 296 -23.86 -6.39 44.66
N GLY A 297 -24.82 -5.86 45.42
CA GLY A 297 -25.40 -6.49 46.61
C GLY A 297 -24.90 -5.97 47.96
N LYS A 298 -23.93 -5.05 47.98
CA LYS A 298 -23.50 -4.35 49.21
C LYS A 298 -23.92 -2.88 49.27
N TRP A 299 -24.53 -2.34 48.21
CA TRP A 299 -24.91 -0.93 48.14
C TRP A 299 -26.12 -0.62 49.03
N PRO A 300 -25.97 0.15 50.12
CA PRO A 300 -27.10 0.74 50.81
C PRO A 300 -27.52 1.98 50.01
N GLY A 301 -28.75 2.02 49.52
CA GLY A 301 -29.22 3.01 48.53
C GLY A 301 -29.40 4.45 49.04
N ASP A 302 -28.65 4.87 50.06
CA ASP A 302 -28.82 6.17 50.74
C ASP A 302 -27.57 7.08 50.66
N GLU A 303 -26.55 6.73 49.86
CA GLU A 303 -25.35 7.57 49.70
C GLU A 303 -25.58 8.68 48.66
N THR A 304 -24.99 9.85 48.93
CA THR A 304 -25.06 11.02 48.04
C THR A 304 -24.06 10.89 46.89
N ASP A 305 -24.33 11.57 45.76
CA ASP A 305 -23.49 11.51 44.55
C ASP A 305 -22.00 11.85 44.81
N GLU A 306 -21.70 12.64 45.84
CA GLU A 306 -20.33 12.99 46.25
C GLU A 306 -19.59 11.84 46.95
N GLU A 307 -20.29 11.02 47.73
CA GLU A 307 -19.72 9.84 48.38
C GLU A 307 -19.43 8.72 47.36
N PHE A 308 -20.27 8.63 46.33
CA PHE A 308 -20.11 7.72 45.20
C PHE A 308 -18.84 7.99 44.39
N ASP A 309 -18.59 9.27 44.07
CA ASP A 309 -17.43 9.70 43.29
C ASP A 309 -16.11 9.48 44.04
N GLN A 310 -16.14 9.52 45.39
CA GLN A 310 -14.98 9.29 46.23
C GLN A 310 -14.64 7.80 46.34
N ALA A 311 -15.65 6.93 46.48
CA ALA A 311 -15.45 5.48 46.50
C ALA A 311 -14.89 4.92 45.18
N ILE A 312 -15.29 5.50 44.04
CA ILE A 312 -14.75 5.09 42.72
C ILE A 312 -13.27 5.47 42.55
N LYS A 313 -12.84 6.59 43.15
CA LYS A 313 -11.42 7.01 43.10
C LYS A 313 -10.50 6.11 43.94
N GLU A 314 -11.00 5.51 45.01
CA GLU A 314 -10.20 4.59 45.85
C GLU A 314 -10.04 3.18 45.23
N LEU A 315 -10.85 2.83 44.22
CA LEU A 315 -10.87 1.51 43.57
C LEU A 315 -10.21 1.46 42.17
N SER A 316 -9.70 2.59 41.66
CA SER A 316 -8.87 2.66 40.43
C SER A 316 -7.37 2.58 40.74
#